data_AF-A0A0G1RGE1-F1
#
_entry.id   AF-A0A0G1RGE1-F1
#
_cell.length_a   1.000
_cell.length_b   1.000
_cell.length_c   1.000
_cell.angle_alpha   90.00
_cell.angle_beta   90.00
_cell.angle_gamma   90.00
#
_symmetry.space_group_name_H-M   'P 1'
#
loop_
_entity.id
_entity.type
_entity.pdbx_description
1 polymer ?
#
loop_
_entity_poly.entity_id
_entity_poly.type
_entity_poly.pdbx_seq_one_letter_code
_entity_poly.pdbx_strand_id
1 'polypeptide(L)'
;MKVPPHSENAEQSILGALLLDRDAVVAVVEFLMPEHFYLPKHQKIFETIVDLYQEREPVDVVAVTERLKKKRVLTEVGGAGYLVELVNRVPTAAHAEHYGRLVKDSYTKRQLISAAAKISDMAFDEGGDVRQILDTAEQSVFSLAQQHLKQVFVPVKSILTESFDRLDELHKAPGSLRGVPTGYPDLDDTLAGMQ
;
A
#
# COMPACT_ATOMS: atom_id res chain seq x y z
N MET A 1 -11.88 -18.03 -21.86
CA MET A 1 -11.85 -16.66 -21.30
C MET A 1 -10.75 -16.57 -20.26
N LYS A 2 -9.94 -15.50 -20.27
CA LYS A 2 -8.92 -15.26 -19.25
C LYS A 2 -9.61 -14.64 -18.02
N VAL A 3 -9.32 -15.18 -16.83
CA VAL A 3 -9.87 -14.67 -15.58
C VAL A 3 -9.12 -13.38 -15.20
N PRO A 4 -9.80 -12.30 -14.77
CA PRO A 4 -9.12 -11.09 -14.31
C PRO A 4 -8.13 -11.38 -13.18
N PRO A 5 -6.98 -10.70 -13.12
CA PRO A 5 -6.00 -10.87 -12.05
C PRO A 5 -6.61 -10.61 -10.67
N HIS A 6 -6.58 -11.61 -9.81
CA HIS A 6 -7.01 -11.55 -8.42
C HIS A 6 -6.23 -12.57 -7.59
N SER A 7 -6.21 -12.37 -6.27
CA SER A 7 -5.65 -13.33 -5.32
C SER A 7 -6.60 -13.43 -4.14
N GLU A 8 -7.52 -14.39 -4.21
CA GLU A 8 -8.48 -14.62 -3.12
C GLU A 8 -7.77 -14.93 -1.81
N ASN A 9 -6.67 -15.69 -1.85
CA ASN A 9 -5.87 -15.98 -0.66
C ASN A 9 -5.28 -14.70 -0.06
N ALA A 10 -4.76 -13.77 -0.86
CA ALA A 10 -4.23 -12.51 -0.34
C ALA A 10 -5.34 -11.65 0.26
N GLU A 11 -6.51 -11.59 -0.37
CA GLU A 11 -7.66 -10.85 0.15
C GLU A 11 -8.17 -11.42 1.48
N GLN A 12 -8.25 -12.74 1.60
CA GLN A 12 -8.64 -13.38 2.84
C GLN A 12 -7.58 -13.15 3.93
N SER A 13 -6.30 -13.25 3.57
CA SER A 13 -5.20 -13.05 4.51
C SER A 13 -5.10 -11.63 5.03
N ILE A 14 -5.35 -10.62 4.19
CA ILE A 14 -5.36 -9.24 4.67
C ILE A 14 -6.56 -9.01 5.60
N LEU A 15 -7.77 -9.42 5.22
CA LEU A 15 -8.94 -9.21 6.07
C LEU A 15 -8.82 -9.92 7.42
N GLY A 16 -8.29 -11.16 7.44
CA GLY A 16 -8.02 -11.88 8.69
C GLY A 16 -6.99 -11.17 9.56
N ALA A 17 -5.91 -10.64 8.97
CA ALA A 17 -4.90 -9.87 9.69
C ALA A 17 -5.48 -8.60 10.32
N LEU A 18 -6.33 -7.87 9.58
CA LEU A 18 -6.98 -6.64 10.04
C LEU A 18 -7.99 -6.88 11.19
N LEU A 19 -8.61 -8.06 11.23
CA LEU A 19 -9.52 -8.46 12.30
C LEU A 19 -8.78 -8.97 13.55
N LEU A 20 -7.52 -9.37 13.40
CA LEU A 20 -6.68 -9.91 14.48
C LEU A 20 -5.90 -8.80 15.19
N ASP A 21 -5.39 -7.82 14.44
CA ASP A 21 -4.54 -6.75 14.96
C ASP A 21 -4.97 -5.38 14.42
N ARG A 22 -5.20 -4.45 15.34
CA ARG A 22 -5.56 -3.06 15.01
C ARG A 22 -4.41 -2.31 14.35
N ASP A 23 -3.17 -2.60 14.74
CA ASP A 23 -2.00 -1.89 14.19
C ASP A 23 -1.81 -2.22 12.70
N ALA A 24 -2.22 -3.43 12.30
CA ALA A 24 -2.27 -3.83 10.89
C ALA A 24 -3.24 -2.97 10.07
N VAL A 25 -4.34 -2.47 10.67
CA VAL A 25 -5.27 -1.54 10.01
C VAL A 25 -4.55 -0.24 9.66
N VAL A 26 -3.82 0.34 10.61
CA VAL A 26 -3.10 1.60 10.41
C VAL A 26 -2.10 1.50 9.24
N ALA A 27 -1.37 0.38 9.16
CA ALA A 27 -0.37 0.16 8.11
C ALA A 27 -0.98 0.04 6.70
N VAL A 28 -2.23 -0.39 6.58
CA VAL A 28 -2.85 -0.79 5.32
C VAL A 28 -3.79 0.28 4.76
N VAL A 29 -4.50 1.01 5.62
CA VAL A 29 -5.45 2.06 5.20
C VAL A 29 -4.79 3.23 4.48
N GLU A 30 -3.47 3.40 4.58
CA GLU A 30 -2.71 4.43 3.84
C GLU A 30 -2.75 4.20 2.32
N PHE A 31 -2.81 2.94 1.87
CA PHE A 31 -2.65 2.61 0.45
C PHE A 31 -3.70 1.67 -0.12
N LEU A 32 -4.50 1.01 0.72
CA LEU A 32 -5.52 0.05 0.30
C LEU A 32 -6.92 0.67 0.44
N MET A 33 -7.73 0.54 -0.61
CA MET A 33 -9.09 1.05 -0.68
C MET A 33 -10.06 -0.12 -0.92
N PRO A 34 -11.36 0.01 -0.56
CA PRO A 34 -12.35 -1.04 -0.78
C PRO A 34 -12.38 -1.54 -2.23
N GLU A 35 -12.25 -0.66 -3.22
CA GLU A 35 -12.34 -1.02 -4.64
C GLU A 35 -11.16 -1.89 -5.12
N HIS A 36 -10.08 -1.97 -4.33
CA HIS A 36 -8.93 -2.81 -4.64
C HIS A 36 -9.24 -4.31 -4.48
N PHE A 37 -10.24 -4.67 -3.68
CA PHE A 37 -10.67 -6.07 -3.54
C PHE A 37 -11.47 -6.52 -4.77
N TYR A 38 -11.22 -7.73 -5.24
CA TYR A 38 -11.95 -8.32 -6.36
C TYR A 38 -13.33 -8.81 -5.95
N LEU A 39 -13.44 -9.41 -4.76
CA LEU A 39 -14.69 -10.00 -4.29
C LEU A 39 -15.56 -8.94 -3.59
N PRO A 40 -16.82 -8.71 -4.02
CA PRO A 40 -17.70 -7.71 -3.41
C PRO A 40 -17.92 -7.90 -1.91
N LYS A 41 -17.92 -9.16 -1.44
CA LYS A 41 -17.98 -9.47 0.00
C LYS A 41 -16.77 -8.91 0.76
N HIS A 42 -15.58 -8.97 0.18
CA HIS A 42 -14.36 -8.46 0.79
C HIS A 42 -14.30 -6.93 0.77
N GLN A 43 -14.80 -6.31 -0.31
CA GLN A 43 -14.96 -4.86 -0.38
C GLN A 43 -15.79 -4.34 0.80
N LYS A 44 -16.96 -4.96 1.05
CA LYS A 44 -17.87 -4.60 2.16
C LYS A 44 -17.27 -4.80 3.55
N ILE A 45 -16.50 -5.87 3.73
CA ILE A 45 -15.80 -6.13 5.00
C ILE A 45 -14.74 -5.06 5.23
N PHE A 46 -13.91 -4.77 4.21
CA PHE A 46 -12.86 -3.75 4.32
C PHE A 46 -13.44 -2.35 4.54
N GLU A 47 -14.47 -1.97 3.80
CA GLU A 47 -15.21 -0.71 4.00
C GLU A 47 -15.69 -0.59 5.46
N THR A 48 -16.27 -1.67 6.00
CA THR A 48 -16.72 -1.69 7.39
C THR A 48 -15.57 -1.55 8.39
N ILE A 49 -14.42 -2.17 8.13
CA ILE A 49 -13.20 -2.01 8.94
C ILE A 49 -12.72 -0.56 8.92
N VAL A 50 -12.70 0.08 7.74
CA VAL A 50 -12.30 1.48 7.58
C VAL A 50 -13.26 2.41 8.33
N ASP A 51 -14.57 2.21 8.23
CA ASP A 51 -15.57 3.01 8.95
C ASP A 51 -15.36 2.95 10.48
N LEU A 52 -15.21 1.73 11.02
CA LEU A 52 -14.96 1.53 12.45
C LEU A 52 -13.66 2.20 12.89
N TYR A 53 -12.61 2.08 12.07
CA TYR A 53 -11.34 2.72 12.33
C TYR A 53 -11.45 4.25 12.36
N GLN A 54 -12.17 4.85 11.41
CA GLN A 54 -12.41 6.30 11.35
C GLN A 54 -13.21 6.81 12.54
N GLU A 55 -14.20 6.04 13.00
CA GLU A 55 -15.00 6.31 14.19
C GLU A 55 -14.26 6.03 15.51
N ARG A 56 -13.00 5.55 15.42
CA ARG A 56 -12.16 5.15 16.56
C ARG A 56 -12.79 4.03 17.40
N GLU A 57 -13.65 3.22 16.79
CA GLU A 57 -14.22 2.02 17.39
C GLU A 57 -13.23 0.84 17.30
N PRO A 58 -13.38 -0.20 18.14
CA PRO A 58 -12.59 -1.42 18.04
C PRO A 58 -12.81 -2.09 16.67
N VAL A 59 -11.73 -2.52 16.04
CA VAL A 59 -11.79 -3.34 14.81
C VAL A 59 -11.48 -4.77 15.22
N ASP A 60 -12.52 -5.55 15.46
CA ASP A 60 -12.45 -6.97 15.73
C ASP A 60 -13.65 -7.70 15.10
N VAL A 61 -13.65 -9.03 15.16
CA VAL A 61 -14.71 -9.86 14.58
C VAL A 61 -16.09 -9.50 15.12
N VAL A 62 -16.21 -9.15 16.40
CA VAL A 62 -17.48 -8.84 17.05
C VAL A 62 -17.99 -7.49 16.56
N ALA A 63 -17.15 -6.45 16.62
CA ALA A 63 -17.49 -5.10 16.19
C ALA A 63 -17.86 -5.05 14.70
N VAL A 64 -17.07 -5.71 13.84
CA VAL A 64 -17.35 -5.79 12.40
C VAL A 64 -18.65 -6.55 12.14
N THR A 65 -18.89 -7.66 12.85
CA THR A 65 -20.16 -8.42 12.72
C THR A 65 -21.36 -7.54 13.08
N GLU A 66 -21.31 -6.83 14.21
CA GLU A 66 -22.41 -5.97 14.65
C GLU A 66 -22.64 -4.79 13.68
N ARG A 67 -21.56 -4.21 13.14
CA ARG A 67 -21.67 -3.15 12.13
C ARG A 67 -22.30 -3.65 10.83
N LEU A 68 -21.90 -4.82 10.35
CA LEU A 68 -22.48 -5.46 9.16
C LEU A 68 -23.96 -5.85 9.36
N LYS A 69 -24.35 -6.26 10.59
CA LYS A 69 -25.76 -6.49 10.94
C LYS A 69 -26.57 -5.20 10.88
N LYS A 70 -26.06 -4.12 11.48
CA LYS A 70 -26.72 -2.80 11.44
C LYS A 70 -26.91 -2.30 10.01
N LYS A 71 -25.91 -2.52 9.14
CA LYS A 71 -25.98 -2.23 7.70
C LYS A 71 -26.84 -3.21 6.89
N ARG A 72 -27.35 -4.29 7.49
CA ARG A 72 -28.14 -5.37 6.85
C ARG A 72 -27.42 -6.11 5.71
N VAL A 73 -26.10 -6.12 5.70
CA VAL A 73 -25.26 -6.76 4.67
C VAL A 73 -24.50 -7.99 5.18
N LEU A 74 -24.69 -8.38 6.45
CA LEU A 74 -23.99 -9.52 7.06
C LEU A 74 -24.20 -10.83 6.27
N THR A 75 -25.40 -11.08 5.77
CA THR A 75 -25.73 -12.28 4.98
C THR A 75 -24.98 -12.31 3.66
N GLU A 76 -24.77 -11.14 3.04
CA GLU A 76 -24.09 -11.00 1.75
C GLU A 76 -22.58 -11.25 1.84
N VAL A 77 -21.99 -11.09 3.02
CA VAL A 77 -20.57 -11.36 3.25
C VAL A 77 -20.27 -12.79 3.72
N GLY A 78 -21.29 -13.65 3.83
CA GLY A 78 -21.15 -15.03 4.30
C GLY A 78 -21.40 -15.24 5.80
N GLY A 79 -21.91 -14.21 6.50
CA GLY A 79 -22.26 -14.31 7.91
C GLY A 79 -21.07 -14.18 8.87
N ALA A 80 -21.37 -14.24 10.16
CA ALA A 80 -20.34 -14.15 11.22
C ALA A 80 -19.32 -15.29 11.14
N GLY A 81 -19.75 -16.48 10.69
CA GLY A 81 -18.86 -17.63 10.51
C GLY A 81 -17.74 -17.37 9.51
N TYR A 82 -18.02 -16.59 8.45
CA TYR A 82 -17.00 -16.26 7.46
C TYR A 82 -15.91 -15.36 8.04
N LEU A 83 -16.27 -14.37 8.87
CA LEU A 83 -15.28 -13.51 9.54
C LEU A 83 -14.36 -14.30 10.48
N VAL A 84 -14.91 -15.30 11.18
CA VAL A 84 -14.12 -16.23 12.01
C VAL A 84 -13.19 -17.08 11.15
N GLU A 85 -13.64 -17.54 9.99
CA GLU A 85 -12.80 -18.29 9.04
C GLU A 85 -11.61 -17.44 8.55
N LEU A 86 -11.84 -16.16 8.25
CA LEU A 86 -10.79 -15.24 7.82
C LEU A 86 -9.67 -15.11 8.86
N VAL A 87 -10.04 -14.95 10.14
CA VAL A 87 -9.07 -14.87 11.24
C VAL A 87 -8.29 -16.19 11.38
N ASN A 88 -8.98 -17.33 11.30
CA ASN A 88 -8.35 -18.65 11.44
C ASN A 88 -7.40 -19.02 10.28
N ARG A 89 -7.57 -18.40 9.10
CA ARG A 89 -6.67 -18.61 7.95
C ARG A 89 -5.34 -17.86 8.09
N VAL A 90 -5.25 -16.86 8.98
CA VAL A 90 -4.08 -15.99 9.10
C VAL A 90 -3.26 -16.37 10.32
N PRO A 91 -2.04 -16.90 10.14
CA PRO A 91 -1.19 -17.26 11.26
C PRO A 91 -0.59 -16.03 11.98
N THR A 92 -0.44 -14.90 11.28
CA THR A 92 0.13 -13.67 11.84
C THR A 92 -0.34 -12.42 11.11
N ALA A 93 -0.58 -11.35 11.86
CA ALA A 93 -0.88 -10.02 11.30
C ALA A 93 0.38 -9.28 10.81
N ALA A 94 1.58 -9.75 11.14
CA ALA A 94 2.86 -9.10 10.80
C ALA A 94 3.10 -8.94 9.29
N HIS A 95 2.39 -9.68 8.45
CA HIS A 95 2.50 -9.63 6.99
C HIS A 95 1.34 -8.91 6.30
N ALA A 96 0.52 -8.17 7.06
CA ALA A 96 -0.61 -7.42 6.53
C ALA A 96 -0.22 -6.49 5.37
N GLU A 97 0.86 -5.73 5.51
CA GLU A 97 1.32 -4.81 4.44
C GLU A 97 1.65 -5.57 3.14
N HIS A 98 2.32 -6.73 3.25
CA HIS A 98 2.67 -7.55 2.09
C HIS A 98 1.41 -8.08 1.38
N TYR A 99 0.45 -8.62 2.12
CA TYR A 99 -0.81 -9.09 1.53
C TYR A 99 -1.63 -7.95 0.93
N GLY A 100 -1.68 -6.80 1.60
CA GLY A 100 -2.30 -5.60 1.05
C GLY A 100 -1.68 -5.17 -0.28
N ARG A 101 -0.34 -5.20 -0.41
CA ARG A 101 0.35 -4.90 -1.67
C ARG A 101 -0.02 -5.89 -2.78
N LEU A 102 -0.13 -7.18 -2.49
CA LEU A 102 -0.58 -8.18 -3.48
C LEU A 102 -2.00 -7.90 -3.99
N VAL A 103 -2.90 -7.47 -3.12
CA VAL A 103 -4.28 -7.07 -3.50
C VAL A 103 -4.24 -5.82 -4.38
N LYS A 104 -3.47 -4.79 -4.00
CA LYS A 104 -3.29 -3.57 -4.79
C LYS A 104 -2.65 -3.83 -6.16
N ASP A 105 -1.65 -4.70 -6.25
CA ASP A 105 -1.01 -5.08 -7.52
C ASP A 105 -2.01 -5.79 -8.43
N SER A 106 -2.85 -6.65 -7.87
CA SER A 106 -3.93 -7.32 -8.60
C SER A 106 -4.95 -6.32 -9.14
N TYR A 107 -5.34 -5.33 -8.34
CA TYR A 107 -6.20 -4.23 -8.78
C TYR A 107 -5.58 -3.41 -9.91
N THR A 108 -4.30 -3.05 -9.79
CA THR A 108 -3.55 -2.30 -10.81
C THR A 108 -3.55 -3.05 -12.15
N LYS A 109 -3.32 -4.37 -12.12
CA LYS A 109 -3.41 -5.21 -13.32
C LYS A 109 -4.81 -5.23 -13.92
N ARG A 110 -5.88 -5.23 -13.09
CA ARG A 110 -7.26 -5.13 -13.60
C ARG A 110 -7.52 -3.79 -14.27
N GLN A 111 -7.07 -2.69 -13.67
CA GLN A 111 -7.21 -1.36 -14.26
C GLN A 111 -6.46 -1.24 -15.60
N LEU A 112 -5.25 -1.80 -15.70
CA LEU A 112 -4.50 -1.85 -16.96
C LEU A 112 -5.25 -2.63 -18.05
N ILE A 113 -5.88 -3.77 -17.71
CA ILE A 113 -6.68 -4.55 -18.66
C ILE A 113 -7.90 -3.74 -19.12
N SER A 114 -8.61 -3.07 -18.20
CA SER A 114 -9.76 -2.22 -18.54
C SER A 114 -9.36 -1.04 -19.43
N ALA A 115 -8.24 -0.39 -19.14
CA ALA A 115 -7.71 0.69 -19.98
C ALA A 115 -7.34 0.18 -21.39
N ALA A 116 -6.65 -0.96 -21.47
CA ALA A 116 -6.29 -1.56 -22.76
C ALA A 116 -7.53 -1.95 -23.59
N ALA A 117 -8.57 -2.51 -22.96
CA ALA A 117 -9.82 -2.83 -23.63
C ALA A 117 -10.50 -1.57 -24.19
N LYS A 118 -10.60 -0.50 -23.37
CA LYS A 118 -11.18 0.78 -23.81
C LYS A 118 -10.41 1.39 -24.98
N ILE A 119 -9.08 1.38 -24.93
CA ILE A 119 -8.24 1.89 -26.03
C ILE A 119 -8.44 1.04 -27.29
N SER A 120 -8.53 -0.28 -27.15
CA SER A 120 -8.79 -1.19 -28.27
C SER A 120 -10.16 -0.92 -28.90
N ASP A 121 -11.20 -0.73 -28.11
CA ASP A 121 -12.56 -0.44 -28.60
C ASP A 121 -12.59 0.88 -29.37
N MET A 122 -11.93 1.92 -28.85
CA MET A 122 -11.80 3.22 -29.53
C MET A 122 -11.02 3.12 -30.85
N ALA A 123 -10.02 2.24 -30.93
CA ALA A 123 -9.23 2.05 -32.15
C ALA A 123 -9.99 1.31 -33.27
N PHE A 124 -11.02 0.52 -32.91
CA PHE A 124 -11.91 -0.12 -33.90
C PHE A 124 -13.05 0.78 -34.36
N ASP A 125 -13.32 1.89 -33.66
CA ASP A 125 -14.38 2.83 -34.04
C ASP A 125 -13.92 3.70 -35.25
N GLU A 126 -14.52 3.46 -36.42
CA GLU A 126 -14.16 4.12 -37.69
C GLU A 126 -14.48 5.62 -37.70
N GLY A 127 -15.24 6.14 -36.72
CA GLY A 127 -15.63 7.55 -36.62
C GLY A 127 -14.73 8.43 -35.74
N GLY A 128 -13.75 7.87 -35.04
CA GLY A 128 -12.94 8.61 -34.06
C GLY A 128 -11.79 9.43 -34.66
N ASP A 129 -11.55 10.64 -34.14
CA ASP A 129 -10.31 11.38 -34.43
C ASP A 129 -9.13 10.67 -33.74
N VAL A 130 -8.17 10.20 -34.54
CA VAL A 130 -6.95 9.53 -34.08
C VAL A 130 -6.22 10.33 -33.00
N ARG A 131 -6.19 11.67 -33.09
CA ARG A 131 -5.54 12.51 -32.07
C ARG A 131 -6.22 12.37 -30.70
N GLN A 132 -7.55 12.39 -30.68
CA GLN A 132 -8.31 12.23 -29.43
C GLN A 132 -8.14 10.84 -28.83
N ILE A 133 -8.01 9.81 -29.66
CA ILE A 133 -7.76 8.44 -29.21
C ILE A 133 -6.38 8.34 -28.53
N LEU A 134 -5.35 8.92 -29.14
CA LEU A 134 -4.00 8.98 -28.57
C LEU A 134 -3.98 9.74 -27.23
N ASP A 135 -4.59 10.92 -27.18
CA ASP A 135 -4.66 11.73 -25.95
C ASP A 135 -5.35 10.96 -24.81
N THR A 136 -6.45 10.27 -25.11
CA THR A 136 -7.20 9.47 -24.12
C THR A 136 -6.39 8.26 -23.64
N ALA A 137 -5.63 7.62 -24.53
CA ALA A 137 -4.76 6.51 -24.19
C ALA A 137 -3.62 6.96 -23.26
N GLU A 138 -2.96 8.07 -23.60
CA GLU A 138 -1.91 8.67 -22.76
C GLU A 138 -2.45 9.02 -21.36
N GLN A 139 -3.59 9.72 -21.29
CA GLN A 139 -4.19 10.10 -20.02
C GLN A 139 -4.54 8.87 -19.16
N SER A 140 -5.07 7.82 -19.79
CA SER A 140 -5.46 6.58 -19.11
C SER A 140 -4.24 5.86 -18.52
N VAL A 141 -3.17 5.65 -19.31
CA VAL A 141 -1.93 5.01 -18.82
C VAL A 141 -1.25 5.87 -17.75
N PHE A 142 -1.19 7.19 -17.95
CA PHE A 142 -0.56 8.10 -17.01
C PHE A 142 -1.27 8.15 -15.65
N SER A 143 -2.61 8.12 -15.64
CA SER A 143 -3.39 8.09 -14.39
C SER A 143 -3.11 6.84 -13.54
N LEU A 144 -2.92 5.68 -14.18
CA LEU A 144 -2.57 4.44 -13.52
C LEU A 144 -1.14 4.45 -12.97
N ALA A 145 -0.21 5.08 -13.70
CA ALA A 145 1.16 5.26 -13.24
C ALA A 145 1.23 6.15 -11.98
N GLN A 146 0.42 7.21 -11.90
CA GLN A 146 0.37 8.09 -10.72
C GLN A 146 -0.13 7.37 -9.46
N GLN A 147 -1.13 6.49 -9.57
CA GLN A 147 -1.65 5.73 -8.42
C GLN A 147 -0.62 4.78 -7.77
N HIS A 148 0.44 4.44 -8.52
CA HIS A 148 1.55 3.60 -8.05
C HIS A 148 2.74 4.41 -7.53
N LEU A 149 2.89 5.68 -7.94
CA LEU A 149 3.92 6.58 -7.44
C LEU A 149 3.58 6.99 -6.00
N LYS A 150 4.23 6.34 -5.03
CA LYS A 150 4.29 6.83 -3.65
C LYS A 150 5.00 8.18 -3.69
N GLN A 151 4.26 9.29 -3.63
CA GLN A 151 4.87 10.61 -3.47
C GLN A 151 5.37 10.71 -2.02
N VAL A 152 6.56 10.17 -1.78
CA VAL A 152 7.30 10.40 -0.54
C VAL A 152 7.81 11.84 -0.61
N PHE A 153 6.98 12.79 -0.24
CA PHE A 153 7.44 14.14 0.05
C PHE A 153 8.26 14.08 1.33
N VAL A 154 9.57 13.92 1.22
CA VAL A 154 10.46 14.16 2.36
C VAL A 154 10.65 15.68 2.48
N PRO A 155 10.23 16.31 3.59
CA PRO A 155 10.46 17.73 3.77
C PRO A 155 11.95 18.03 3.70
N VAL A 156 12.37 19.00 2.88
CA VAL A 156 13.79 19.39 2.77
C VAL A 156 14.39 19.70 4.16
N LYS A 157 13.57 20.22 5.07
CA LYS A 157 13.93 20.48 6.47
C LYS A 157 14.44 19.23 7.20
N SER A 158 13.84 18.05 7.02
CA SER A 158 14.28 16.84 7.74
C SER A 158 15.64 16.35 7.25
N ILE A 159 15.90 16.45 5.94
CA ILE A 159 17.21 16.13 5.34
C ILE A 159 18.28 17.12 5.83
N LEU A 160 17.93 18.41 5.89
CA LEU A 160 18.83 19.43 6.40
C LEU A 160 19.13 19.24 7.88
N THR A 161 18.13 18.93 8.72
CA THR A 161 18.36 18.64 10.15
C THR A 161 19.30 17.45 10.33
N GLU A 162 19.09 16.33 9.64
CA GLU A 162 19.99 15.16 9.70
C GLU A 162 21.41 15.51 9.23
N SER A 163 21.53 16.32 8.16
CA SER A 163 22.83 16.78 7.66
C SER A 163 23.52 17.73 8.64
N PHE A 164 22.76 18.60 9.33
CA PHE A 164 23.28 19.52 10.34
C PHE A 164 23.67 18.78 11.63
N ASP A 165 22.88 17.82 12.07
CA ASP A 165 23.19 16.97 13.24
C ASP A 165 24.49 16.18 12.97
N ARG A 166 24.65 15.65 11.76
CA ARG A 166 25.90 15.02 11.32
C ARG A 166 27.08 16.00 11.31
N LEU A 167 26.88 17.24 10.85
CA LEU A 167 27.92 18.28 10.91
C LEU A 167 28.26 18.69 12.35
N ASP A 168 27.27 18.73 13.25
CA ASP A 168 27.45 19.11 14.65
C ASP A 168 28.14 17.99 15.45
N GLU A 169 27.83 16.72 15.18
CA GLU A 169 28.61 15.57 15.67
C GLU A 169 30.06 15.61 15.20
N LEU A 170 30.29 15.94 13.92
CA LEU A 170 31.63 16.12 13.36
C LEU A 170 32.39 17.31 13.99
N HIS A 171 31.67 18.31 14.52
CA HIS A 171 32.28 19.48 15.17
C HIS A 171 32.57 19.26 16.67
N LYS A 172 31.80 18.38 17.33
CA LYS A 172 31.93 18.09 18.77
C LYS A 172 33.15 17.24 19.14
N ALA A 173 33.83 16.64 18.18
CA ALA A 173 35.05 15.83 18.40
C ALA A 173 36.30 16.45 17.74
N PRO A 174 36.83 17.58 18.25
CA PRO A 174 38.09 18.13 17.73
C PRO A 174 39.25 17.20 18.11
N GLY A 175 39.81 16.50 17.11
CA GLY A 175 41.04 15.71 17.25
C GLY A 175 40.90 14.18 17.20
N SER A 176 39.71 13.65 16.95
CA SER A 176 39.54 12.22 16.61
C SER A 176 39.68 12.02 15.11
N LEU A 177 40.48 11.04 14.68
CA LEU A 177 40.48 10.59 13.28
C LEU A 177 39.03 10.24 12.88
N ARG A 178 38.58 10.74 11.72
CA ARG A 178 37.23 10.55 11.13
C ARG A 178 36.93 9.09 10.77
N GLY A 179 37.95 8.24 10.68
CA GLY A 179 37.88 6.83 10.31
C GLY A 179 38.85 5.97 11.09
N VAL A 180 38.93 4.67 10.76
CA VAL A 180 39.90 3.77 11.41
C VAL A 180 41.33 4.22 11.04
N PRO A 181 42.24 4.41 12.02
CA PRO A 181 43.60 4.85 11.74
C PRO A 181 44.32 3.83 10.85
N THR A 182 44.91 4.31 9.77
CA THR A 182 45.72 3.45 8.88
C THR A 182 47.10 3.17 9.47
N GLY A 183 47.54 3.98 10.44
CA GLY A 183 48.86 3.87 11.08
C GLY A 183 49.95 4.61 10.32
N TYR A 184 49.60 5.33 9.24
CA TYR A 184 50.50 6.20 8.48
C TYR A 184 50.09 7.66 8.70
N PRO A 185 50.89 8.46 9.45
CA PRO A 185 50.52 9.82 9.84
C PRO A 185 50.16 10.72 8.65
N ASP A 186 50.92 10.67 7.56
CA ASP A 186 50.70 11.51 6.39
C ASP A 186 49.38 11.18 5.67
N LEU A 187 48.99 9.90 5.68
CA LEU A 187 47.76 9.43 5.06
C LEU A 187 46.54 9.74 5.94
N ASP A 188 46.71 9.55 7.24
CA ASP A 188 45.70 9.81 8.27
C ASP A 188 45.43 11.33 8.40
N ASP A 189 46.42 12.20 8.20
CA ASP A 189 46.21 13.66 8.17
C ASP A 189 45.42 14.11 6.92
N THR A 190 45.61 13.43 5.79
CA THR A 190 44.95 13.79 4.53
C THR A 190 43.51 13.26 4.46
N LEU A 191 43.31 12.01 4.88
CA LEU A 191 42.03 11.32 4.75
C LEU A 191 41.23 11.33 6.06
N ALA A 192 41.85 11.72 7.16
CA ALA A 192 41.33 11.58 8.51
C ALA A 192 40.96 10.12 8.86
N GLY A 193 41.70 9.14 8.34
CA GLY A 193 41.42 7.70 8.50
C GLY A 193 40.55 7.11 7.39
N MET A 194 40.32 5.79 7.41
CA MET A 194 39.45 5.14 6.43
C MET A 194 37.99 5.19 6.88
N GLN A 195 37.13 5.78 6.03
CA GLN A 195 35.66 5.81 6.22
C GLN A 195 35.01 4.47 5.88
#